data_AF-A0A520JM00-F1
#
_entry.id   AF-A0A520JM00-F1
#
_cell.length_a   1.000
_cell.length_b   1.000
_cell.length_c   1.000
_cell.angle_alpha   90.00
_cell.angle_beta   90.00
_cell.angle_gamma   90.00
#
_symmetry.space_group_name_H-M   'P 1'
#
loop_
_entity.id
_entity.type
_entity.pdbx_description
1 polymer ?
#
loop_
_entity_poly.entity_id
_entity_poly.type
_entity_poly.pdbx_seq_one_letter_code
_entity_poly.pdbx_strand_id
1 'polypeptide(L)'
;RLMSLFPDTAFSAVEIAEYNRQMLREYDQVRDFIILHYHATTRTDSAFWRHCQSMTLPPSLQAKLDLWAGRARIFREQGELFTPDSWIAVLLGQGIWPASVDPLTAGLPVAESAMFLDHVREMVAKTAEAMPRHADFIARHCAAPLRTAA
;
A
#
# COMPACT_ATOMS: atom_id res chain seq x y z
N ARG A 1 10.44 -11.97 13.05
CA ARG A 1 11.03 -13.17 12.42
C ARG A 1 12.10 -13.82 13.27
N LEU A 2 13.18 -13.13 13.66
CA LEU A 2 14.24 -13.74 14.50
C LEU A 2 13.69 -14.35 15.78
N MET A 3 12.81 -13.66 16.51
CA MET A 3 12.20 -14.22 17.73
C MET A 3 11.35 -15.47 17.48
N SER A 4 10.79 -15.62 16.27
CA SER A 4 9.97 -16.79 15.89
C SER A 4 10.82 -18.00 15.46
N LEU A 5 12.09 -17.76 15.10
CA LEU A 5 13.09 -18.74 14.67
C LEU A 5 14.39 -18.47 15.44
N PHE A 6 14.29 -18.31 16.76
CA PHE A 6 15.44 -17.91 17.57
C PHE A 6 16.39 -19.11 17.67
N PRO A 7 17.64 -18.99 17.19
CA PRO A 7 18.51 -20.14 17.08
C PRO A 7 19.06 -20.55 18.45
N ASP A 8 19.33 -21.84 18.59
CA ASP A 8 20.31 -22.32 19.56
C ASP A 8 21.72 -22.32 18.94
N THR A 9 22.71 -22.87 19.65
CA THR A 9 24.10 -22.93 19.18
C THR A 9 24.33 -23.90 18.02
N ALA A 10 23.34 -24.73 17.66
CA ALA A 10 23.46 -25.66 16.55
C ALA A 10 23.14 -25.02 15.19
N PHE A 11 22.50 -23.85 15.18
CA PHE A 11 22.19 -23.08 13.96
C PHE A 11 21.58 -23.94 12.85
N SER A 12 20.40 -24.50 13.11
CA SER A 12 19.69 -25.38 12.18
C SER A 12 19.62 -24.82 10.76
N ALA A 13 20.18 -25.57 9.79
CA ALA A 13 20.16 -25.18 8.39
C ALA A 13 18.73 -25.04 7.83
N VAL A 14 17.77 -25.81 8.37
CA VAL A 14 16.36 -25.75 7.98
C VAL A 14 15.72 -24.43 8.42
N GLU A 15 16.01 -23.99 9.64
CA GLU A 15 15.48 -22.72 10.16
C GLU A 15 16.11 -21.52 9.47
N ILE A 16 17.41 -21.59 9.14
CA ILE A 16 18.10 -20.57 8.32
C ILE A 16 17.42 -20.47 6.95
N ALA A 17 17.18 -21.60 6.28
CA ALA A 17 16.53 -21.61 4.98
C ALA A 17 15.12 -21.01 5.03
N GLU A 18 14.34 -21.33 6.07
CA GLU A 18 12.99 -20.79 6.26
C GLU A 18 13.01 -19.28 6.55
N TYR A 19 13.92 -18.82 7.41
CA TYR A 19 14.11 -17.40 7.67
C TYR A 19 14.44 -16.64 6.38
N ASN A 20 15.39 -17.14 5.59
CA ASN A 20 15.80 -16.53 4.33
C ASN A 20 14.66 -16.51 3.31
N ARG A 21 13.92 -17.62 3.17
CA ARG A 21 12.77 -17.72 2.27
C ARG A 21 11.70 -16.69 2.62
N GLN A 22 11.39 -16.56 3.90
CA GLN A 22 10.47 -15.54 4.39
C GLN A 22 11.01 -14.13 4.09
N MET A 23 12.28 -13.85 4.42
CA MET A 23 12.91 -12.53 4.23
C MET A 23 12.91 -12.09 2.79
N LEU A 24 13.32 -12.96 1.87
CA LEU A 24 13.33 -12.66 0.44
C LEU A 24 11.93 -12.29 -0.06
N ARG A 25 10.89 -13.02 0.35
CA ARG A 25 9.51 -12.72 -0.04
C ARG A 25 9.06 -11.33 0.42
N GLU A 26 9.33 -10.96 1.67
CA GLU A 26 8.97 -9.63 2.18
C GLU A 26 9.74 -8.52 1.44
N TYR A 27 11.02 -8.75 1.16
CA TYR A 27 11.84 -7.83 0.37
C TYR A 27 11.28 -7.64 -1.04
N ASP A 28 10.92 -8.72 -1.73
CA ASP A 28 10.34 -8.66 -3.07
C ASP A 28 9.00 -7.89 -3.06
N GLN A 29 8.15 -8.14 -2.06
CA GLN A 29 6.87 -7.42 -1.91
C GLN A 29 7.06 -5.92 -1.68
N VAL A 30 8.01 -5.53 -0.81
CA VAL A 30 8.32 -4.11 -0.56
C VAL A 30 8.95 -3.47 -1.81
N ARG A 31 9.87 -4.17 -2.48
CA ARG A 31 10.47 -3.72 -3.74
C ARG A 31 9.39 -3.44 -4.77
N ASP A 32 8.47 -4.36 -4.99
CA ASP A 32 7.41 -4.23 -5.99
C ASP A 32 6.51 -3.02 -5.70
N PHE A 33 6.14 -2.81 -4.43
CA PHE A 33 5.36 -1.64 -4.03
C PHE A 33 6.12 -0.32 -4.23
N ILE A 34 7.44 -0.30 -4.03
CA ILE A 34 8.25 0.90 -4.32
C ILE A 34 8.35 1.14 -5.82
N ILE A 35 8.63 0.09 -6.61
CA ILE A 35 8.70 0.16 -8.07
C ILE A 35 7.40 0.71 -8.66
N LEU A 36 6.25 0.30 -8.12
CA LEU A 36 4.93 0.83 -8.51
C LEU A 36 4.91 2.35 -8.56
N HIS A 37 5.44 3.03 -7.53
CA HIS A 37 5.37 4.48 -7.44
C HIS A 37 6.08 5.19 -8.61
N TYR A 38 7.10 4.55 -9.18
CA TYR A 38 7.83 5.08 -10.32
C TYR A 38 7.21 4.66 -11.65
N HIS A 39 6.78 3.40 -11.74
CA HIS A 39 6.27 2.83 -12.98
C HIS A 39 4.87 3.33 -13.35
N ALA A 40 3.98 3.38 -12.36
CA ALA A 40 2.55 3.67 -12.51
C ALA A 40 2.30 5.18 -12.71
N THR A 41 2.94 5.79 -13.69
CA THR A 41 2.95 7.25 -13.88
C THR A 41 2.44 7.66 -15.25
N THR A 42 1.86 8.86 -15.31
CA THR A 42 1.48 9.54 -16.57
C THR A 42 2.55 10.57 -17.00
N ARG A 43 3.62 10.72 -16.21
CA ARG A 43 4.69 11.69 -16.46
C ARG A 43 5.56 11.27 -17.63
N THR A 44 5.78 12.20 -18.55
CA THR A 44 6.66 12.02 -19.72
C THR A 44 7.65 13.17 -19.89
N ASP A 45 7.69 14.10 -18.92
CA ASP A 45 8.44 15.36 -18.97
C ASP A 45 9.97 15.21 -18.95
N SER A 46 10.49 14.06 -18.54
CA SER A 46 11.93 13.81 -18.47
C SER A 46 12.31 12.43 -18.99
N ALA A 47 13.57 12.27 -19.38
CA ALA A 47 14.12 10.97 -19.76
C ALA A 47 13.99 9.94 -18.63
N PHE A 48 14.14 10.40 -17.38
CA PHE A 48 13.93 9.58 -16.19
C PHE A 48 12.51 9.02 -16.12
N TRP A 49 11.48 9.87 -16.23
CA TRP A 49 10.09 9.40 -16.12
C TRP A 49 9.66 8.51 -17.29
N ARG A 50 10.14 8.82 -18.51
CA ARG A 50 9.92 7.93 -19.67
C ARG A 50 10.56 6.56 -19.47
N HIS A 51 11.75 6.50 -18.87
CA HIS A 51 12.40 5.24 -18.53
C HIS A 51 11.61 4.46 -17.47
N CYS A 52 11.22 5.10 -16.37
CA CYS A 52 10.43 4.45 -15.32
C CYS A 52 9.10 3.88 -15.85
N GLN A 53 8.45 4.60 -16.76
CA GLN A 53 7.20 4.15 -17.39
C GLN A 53 7.40 2.94 -18.32
N SER A 54 8.58 2.76 -18.91
CA SER A 54 8.86 1.70 -19.89
C SER A 54 9.80 0.59 -19.38
N MET A 55 10.20 0.61 -18.12
CA MET A 55 11.14 -0.39 -17.57
C MET A 55 10.49 -1.77 -17.44
N THR A 56 11.30 -2.82 -17.54
CA THR A 56 10.85 -4.19 -17.27
C THR A 56 10.51 -4.36 -15.79
N LEU A 57 9.33 -4.91 -15.52
CA LEU A 57 8.88 -5.15 -14.15
C LEU A 57 9.23 -6.56 -13.68
N PRO A 58 9.40 -6.75 -12.36
CA PRO A 58 9.34 -8.08 -11.76
C PRO A 58 8.01 -8.77 -12.11
N PRO A 59 8.01 -10.09 -12.39
CA PRO A 59 6.79 -10.81 -12.77
C PRO A 59 5.66 -10.70 -11.76
N SER A 60 5.98 -10.64 -10.46
CA SER A 60 5.02 -10.47 -9.36
C SER A 60 4.28 -9.14 -9.43
N LEU A 61 4.99 -8.03 -9.71
CA LEU A 61 4.37 -6.72 -9.88
C LEU A 61 3.53 -6.66 -11.17
N GLN A 62 4.06 -7.18 -12.28
CA GLN A 62 3.32 -7.23 -13.55
C GLN A 62 1.99 -7.96 -13.39
N ALA A 63 2.00 -9.15 -12.76
CA ALA A 63 0.78 -9.91 -12.52
C ALA A 63 -0.26 -9.15 -11.68
N LYS A 64 0.18 -8.39 -10.66
CA LYS A 64 -0.71 -7.56 -9.84
C LYS A 64 -1.30 -6.40 -10.65
N LEU A 65 -0.49 -5.76 -11.51
CA LEU A 65 -0.96 -4.68 -12.40
C LEU A 65 -1.91 -5.17 -13.49
N ASP A 66 -1.66 -6.34 -14.08
CA ASP A 66 -2.55 -6.94 -15.09
C ASP A 66 -3.93 -7.25 -14.49
N LEU A 67 -3.95 -7.76 -13.26
CA LEU A 67 -5.17 -8.04 -12.53
C LEU A 67 -5.94 -6.75 -12.16
N TRP A 68 -5.23 -5.71 -11.75
CA TRP A 68 -5.80 -4.38 -11.53
C TRP A 68 -6.41 -3.82 -12.82
N ALA A 69 -5.63 -3.78 -13.91
CA ALA A 69 -6.00 -3.19 -15.18
C ALA A 69 -7.30 -3.79 -15.76
N GLY A 70 -7.56 -5.07 -15.51
CA GLY A 70 -8.80 -5.72 -15.92
C GLY A 70 -10.03 -5.27 -15.11
N ARG A 71 -10.01 -5.51 -13.79
CA ARG A 71 -11.22 -5.46 -12.94
C ARG A 71 -11.02 -4.85 -11.56
N ALA A 72 -10.03 -3.98 -11.39
CA ALA A 72 -9.74 -3.31 -10.12
C ALA A 72 -9.41 -4.25 -8.96
N ARG A 73 -8.91 -5.46 -9.24
CA ARG A 73 -8.69 -6.49 -8.22
C ARG A 73 -7.27 -6.39 -7.66
N ILE A 74 -7.19 -6.34 -6.33
CA ILE A 74 -5.94 -6.45 -5.58
C ILE A 74 -6.14 -7.51 -4.50
N PHE A 75 -5.27 -8.51 -4.49
CA PHE A 75 -5.20 -9.49 -3.41
C PHE A 75 -3.95 -9.23 -2.56
N ARG A 76 -4.09 -9.53 -1.27
CA ARG A 76 -2.99 -9.48 -0.32
C ARG A 76 -2.26 -10.82 -0.36
N GLU A 77 -0.96 -10.77 -0.58
CA GLU A 77 -0.09 -11.93 -0.50
C GLU A 77 0.31 -12.23 0.95
N GLN A 78 0.67 -13.47 1.23
CA GLN A 78 1.13 -13.86 2.57
C GLN A 78 2.39 -13.07 2.97
N GLY A 79 2.34 -12.42 4.14
CA GLY A 79 3.45 -11.63 4.66
C GLY A 79 3.57 -10.23 4.07
N GLU A 80 2.64 -9.83 3.19
CA GLU A 80 2.69 -8.51 2.55
C GLU A 80 2.42 -7.39 3.58
N LEU A 81 3.38 -6.44 3.63
CA LEU A 81 3.34 -5.28 4.51
C LEU A 81 2.22 -4.31 4.12
N PHE A 82 2.05 -4.08 2.81
CA PHE A 82 1.08 -3.14 2.28
C PHE A 82 -0.28 -3.82 2.04
N THR A 83 -1.35 -3.17 2.51
CA THR A 83 -2.72 -3.69 2.37
C THR A 83 -3.26 -3.44 0.96
N PRO A 84 -4.33 -4.14 0.53
CA PRO A 84 -5.03 -3.80 -0.71
C PRO A 84 -5.40 -2.32 -0.82
N ASP A 85 -5.82 -1.68 0.28
CA ASP A 85 -6.15 -0.25 0.31
C ASP A 85 -4.95 0.63 -0.06
N SER A 86 -3.73 0.24 0.35
CA SER A 86 -2.50 0.96 0.01
C SER A 86 -2.22 0.92 -1.49
N TRP A 87 -2.40 -0.25 -2.13
CA TRP A 87 -2.27 -0.39 -3.57
C TRP A 87 -3.32 0.41 -4.33
N ILE A 88 -4.58 0.35 -3.89
CA ILE A 88 -5.70 1.10 -4.49
C ILE A 88 -5.43 2.61 -4.41
N ALA A 89 -4.99 3.09 -3.25
CA ALA A 89 -4.69 4.51 -3.04
C ALA A 89 -3.55 5.00 -3.95
N VAL A 90 -2.48 4.21 -4.12
CA VAL A 90 -1.37 4.57 -5.01
C VAL A 90 -1.80 4.52 -6.49
N LEU A 91 -2.46 3.45 -6.92
CA LEU A 91 -2.89 3.29 -8.31
C LEU A 91 -3.86 4.40 -8.73
N LEU A 92 -4.94 4.60 -7.97
CA LEU A 92 -5.91 5.67 -8.26
C LEU A 92 -5.30 7.06 -8.07
N GLY A 93 -4.48 7.26 -7.02
CA GLY A 93 -3.80 8.52 -6.75
C GLY A 93 -2.80 8.92 -7.83
N GLN A 94 -2.21 7.96 -8.53
CA GLN A 94 -1.35 8.18 -9.70
C GLN A 94 -2.11 8.19 -11.02
N GLY A 95 -3.45 8.14 -10.99
CA GLY A 95 -4.30 8.21 -12.17
C GLY A 95 -4.36 6.92 -12.99
N ILE A 96 -3.96 5.78 -12.43
CA ILE A 96 -4.02 4.48 -13.08
C ILE A 96 -5.38 3.84 -12.82
N TRP A 97 -6.30 4.08 -13.74
CA TRP A 97 -7.66 3.55 -13.69
C TRP A 97 -7.74 2.15 -14.32
N PRO A 98 -8.51 1.22 -13.73
CA PRO A 98 -8.79 -0.06 -14.32
C PRO A 98 -9.77 0.10 -15.50
N ALA A 99 -9.74 -0.83 -16.46
CA ALA A 99 -10.65 -0.83 -17.60
C ALA A 99 -12.12 -1.09 -17.18
N SER A 100 -12.33 -1.79 -16.07
CA SER A 100 -13.64 -2.09 -15.52
C SER A 100 -13.57 -2.33 -14.01
N VAL A 101 -14.73 -2.45 -13.38
CA VAL A 101 -14.90 -2.79 -11.96
C VAL A 101 -15.27 -4.26 -11.80
N ASP A 102 -15.37 -4.75 -10.56
CA ASP A 102 -15.83 -6.11 -10.32
C ASP A 102 -17.32 -6.28 -10.75
N PRO A 103 -17.67 -7.29 -11.57
CA PRO A 103 -19.06 -7.47 -12.02
C PRO A 103 -20.08 -7.66 -10.90
N LEU A 104 -19.65 -8.07 -9.70
CA LEU A 104 -20.54 -8.15 -8.55
C LEU A 104 -21.18 -6.79 -8.21
N THR A 105 -20.55 -5.66 -8.60
CA THR A 105 -21.12 -4.33 -8.39
C THR A 105 -22.26 -4.02 -9.36
N ALA A 106 -22.43 -4.76 -10.45
CA ALA A 106 -23.46 -4.49 -11.46
C ALA A 106 -24.89 -4.66 -10.92
N GLY A 107 -25.08 -5.44 -9.86
CA GLY A 107 -26.37 -5.63 -9.20
C GLY A 107 -26.70 -4.57 -8.15
N LEU A 108 -25.77 -3.66 -7.83
CA LEU A 108 -25.98 -2.66 -6.78
C LEU A 108 -26.79 -1.46 -7.33
N PRO A 109 -27.94 -1.09 -6.72
CA PRO A 109 -28.69 0.08 -7.12
C PRO A 109 -27.82 1.35 -6.98
N VAL A 110 -27.77 2.16 -8.04
CA VAL A 110 -26.93 3.37 -8.08
C VAL A 110 -27.33 4.36 -6.99
N ALA A 111 -28.65 4.55 -6.76
CA ALA A 111 -29.16 5.45 -5.74
C ALA A 111 -28.72 5.02 -4.32
N GLU A 112 -28.83 3.73 -4.00
CA GLU A 112 -28.41 3.19 -2.71
C GLU A 112 -26.90 3.30 -2.52
N SER A 113 -26.13 3.03 -3.58
CA SER A 113 -24.67 3.17 -3.57
C SER A 113 -24.23 4.63 -3.34
N ALA A 114 -24.90 5.58 -4.00
CA ALA A 114 -24.64 7.01 -3.81
C ALA A 114 -24.97 7.45 -2.38
N MET A 115 -26.14 7.06 -1.84
CA MET A 115 -26.51 7.34 -0.46
C MET A 115 -25.50 6.77 0.55
N PHE A 116 -25.04 5.54 0.33
CA PHE A 116 -24.00 4.93 1.18
C PHE A 116 -22.70 5.72 1.15
N LEU A 117 -22.21 6.12 -0.03
CA LEU A 117 -20.98 6.89 -0.18
C LEU A 117 -21.10 8.29 0.45
N ASP A 118 -22.25 8.94 0.33
CA ASP A 118 -22.51 10.23 0.97
C ASP A 118 -22.50 10.11 2.50
N HIS A 119 -23.09 9.04 3.04
CA HIS A 119 -23.04 8.75 4.47
C HIS A 119 -21.60 8.52 4.97
N VAL A 120 -20.80 7.73 4.24
CA VAL A 120 -19.37 7.53 4.57
C VAL A 120 -18.62 8.86 4.55
N ARG A 121 -18.84 9.69 3.54
CA ARG A 121 -18.22 11.02 3.43
C ARG A 121 -18.55 11.90 4.63
N GLU A 122 -19.82 11.94 5.03
CA GLU A 122 -20.29 12.74 6.17
C GLU A 122 -19.68 12.25 7.48
N MET A 123 -19.64 10.93 7.70
CA MET A 123 -19.03 10.33 8.89
C MET A 123 -17.54 10.67 8.99
N VAL A 124 -16.80 10.56 7.89
CA VAL A 124 -15.37 10.92 7.84
C VAL A 124 -15.17 12.40 8.16
N ALA A 125 -15.97 13.29 7.56
CA ALA A 125 -15.90 14.72 7.79
C ALA A 125 -16.16 15.10 9.26
N LYS A 126 -17.25 14.57 9.84
CA LYS A 126 -17.61 14.80 11.25
C LYS A 126 -16.53 14.28 12.20
N THR A 127 -15.96 13.11 11.91
CA THR A 127 -14.89 12.53 12.73
C THR A 127 -13.65 13.41 12.67
N ALA A 128 -13.25 13.84 11.48
CA ALA A 128 -12.07 14.70 11.29
C ALA A 128 -12.23 16.07 11.98
N GLU A 129 -13.42 16.68 11.91
CA GLU A 129 -13.73 17.95 12.58
C GLU A 129 -13.68 17.84 14.11
N ALA A 130 -14.07 16.70 14.66
CA ALA A 130 -14.02 16.44 16.11
C ALA A 130 -12.60 16.17 16.64
N MET A 131 -11.62 15.92 15.77
CA MET A 131 -10.23 15.65 16.19
C MET A 131 -9.48 16.94 16.53
N PRO A 132 -8.63 16.93 17.58
CA PRO A 132 -7.71 18.04 17.83
C PRO A 132 -6.71 18.17 16.68
N ARG A 133 -6.17 19.36 16.48
CA ARG A 133 -5.02 19.51 15.57
C ARG A 133 -3.85 18.71 16.11
N HIS A 134 -2.98 18.24 15.21
CA HIS A 134 -1.80 17.46 15.58
C HIS A 134 -0.95 18.12 16.68
N ALA A 135 -0.70 19.43 16.57
CA ALA A 135 0.07 20.19 17.56
C ALA A 135 -0.60 20.22 18.95
N ASP A 136 -1.93 20.38 19.00
CA ASP A 136 -2.68 20.42 20.27
C ASP A 136 -2.66 19.06 20.97
N PHE A 137 -2.75 17.97 20.20
CA PHE A 137 -2.63 16.62 20.73
C PHE A 137 -1.23 16.38 21.32
N ILE A 138 -0.16 16.73 20.60
CA ILE A 138 1.21 16.60 21.08
C ILE A 138 1.39 17.37 22.39
N ALA A 139 0.97 18.64 22.43
CA ALA A 139 1.12 19.49 23.61
C ALA A 139 0.47 18.89 24.86
N ARG A 140 -0.66 18.19 24.71
CA ARG A 140 -1.42 17.60 25.83
C ARG A 140 -0.90 16.24 26.28
N HIS A 141 -0.34 15.43 25.37
CA HIS A 141 -0.10 14.01 25.63
C HIS A 141 1.36 13.58 25.57
N CYS A 142 2.18 14.20 24.71
CA CYS A 142 3.52 13.70 24.41
C CYS A 142 4.50 14.80 24.02
N ALA A 143 4.35 15.99 24.60
CA ALA A 143 5.26 17.10 24.36
C ALA A 143 6.69 16.69 24.72
N ALA A 144 7.57 16.64 23.71
CA ALA A 144 8.98 16.41 23.94
C ALA A 144 9.61 17.66 24.58
N PRO A 145 10.55 17.49 25.53
CA PRO A 145 11.28 18.63 26.07
C PRO A 145 12.05 19.33 24.96
N LEU A 146 12.00 20.67 24.94
CA LEU A 146 12.80 21.46 24.03
C LEU A 146 14.27 21.16 24.28
N ARG A 147 14.99 20.76 23.24
CA ARG A 147 16.45 20.71 23.29
C ARG A 147 16.97 22.15 23.39
N THR A 148 17.47 22.52 24.56
CA THR A 148 18.29 23.72 24.72
C THR A 148 19.62 23.44 24.02
N ALA A 149 19.94 24.22 22.98
CA ALA A 149 21.28 24.23 22.41
C ALA A 149 22.23 24.79 23.48
N ALA A 150 23.35 24.09 23.71
CA ALA A 150 24.44 24.53 24.56
C ALA A 150 25.26 25.63 23.85
#